data_AF-A0A3A9ICJ7-F1
#
_entry.id   AF-A0A3A9ICJ7-F1
#
_cell.length_a   1.000
_cell.length_b   1.000
_cell.length_c   1.000
_cell.angle_alpha   90.00
_cell.angle_beta   90.00
_cell.angle_gamma   90.00
#
_symmetry.space_group_name_H-M   'P 1'
#
loop_
_entity.id
_entity.type
_entity.pdbx_description
1 polymer ?
#
loop_
_entity_poly.entity_id
_entity_poly.type
_entity_poly.pdbx_seq_one_letter_code
_entity_poly.pdbx_strand_id
1 'polypeptide(L)'
;MSVDAAAMRRIAHRAALRLEAIVKTQTVPVRTGELRQSLHTSPFAGGWLVGTGKIYARAVHDGRPAMIIRPKDRKALYWPGARRPVRKVVSPARKARPFLRQALDLFLSHADAEIRRLRVDRDLAGVLFGELKRAGVKNLRVED
;
A
#
# COMPACT_ATOMS: atom_id res chain seq x y z
N MET A 1 28.72 -6.76 -16.48
CA MET A 1 28.15 -8.09 -16.15
C MET A 1 26.64 -8.02 -16.22
N SER A 2 26.01 -8.84 -17.05
CA SER A 2 24.54 -8.96 -17.12
C SER A 2 24.05 -9.62 -15.83
N VAL A 3 23.28 -8.90 -15.02
CA VAL A 3 22.61 -9.50 -13.86
C VAL A 3 21.56 -10.48 -14.35
N ASP A 4 21.59 -11.71 -13.81
CA ASP A 4 20.60 -12.74 -14.09
C ASP A 4 19.17 -12.22 -13.79
N ALA A 5 18.26 -12.35 -14.76
CA ALA A 5 16.87 -11.93 -14.63
C ALA A 5 16.16 -12.60 -13.44
N ALA A 6 16.53 -13.85 -13.10
CA ALA A 6 15.99 -14.53 -11.93
C ALA A 6 16.53 -13.92 -10.63
N ALA A 7 17.78 -13.46 -10.59
CA ALA A 7 18.31 -12.69 -9.47
C ALA A 7 17.56 -11.38 -9.27
N MET A 8 17.32 -10.61 -10.35
CA MET A 8 16.56 -9.35 -10.28
C MET A 8 15.13 -9.56 -9.78
N ARG A 9 14.45 -10.61 -10.26
CA ARG A 9 13.09 -10.95 -9.83
C ARG A 9 13.01 -11.33 -8.35
N ARG A 10 14.03 -12.02 -7.83
CA ARG A 10 14.15 -12.35 -6.39
C ARG A 10 14.34 -11.10 -5.54
N ILE A 11 15.14 -10.13 -5.97
CA ILE A 11 15.33 -8.86 -5.25
C ILE A 11 14.03 -8.07 -5.25
N ALA A 12 13.38 -7.91 -6.40
CA ALA A 12 12.12 -7.20 -6.52
C ALA A 12 11.06 -7.80 -5.58
N HIS A 13 11.05 -9.14 -5.46
CA HIS A 13 10.20 -9.83 -4.49
C HIS A 13 10.52 -9.42 -3.05
N ARG A 14 11.81 -9.48 -2.67
CA ARG A 14 12.24 -9.11 -1.31
C ARG A 14 11.94 -7.64 -1.00
N ALA A 15 12.14 -6.74 -1.95
CA ALA A 15 11.77 -5.33 -1.82
C ALA A 15 10.27 -5.15 -1.60
N ALA A 16 9.44 -5.88 -2.35
CA ALA A 16 7.99 -5.86 -2.17
C ALA A 16 7.57 -6.43 -0.79
N LEU A 17 8.16 -7.54 -0.35
CA LEU A 17 7.93 -8.08 1.00
C LEU A 17 8.35 -7.09 2.09
N ARG A 18 9.43 -6.33 1.85
CA ARG A 18 9.86 -5.31 2.79
C ARG A 18 8.89 -4.14 2.84
N LEU A 19 8.41 -3.68 1.69
CA LEU A 19 7.36 -2.67 1.61
C LEU A 19 6.09 -3.15 2.33
N GLU A 20 5.66 -4.39 2.11
CA GLU A 20 4.52 -4.99 2.81
C GLU A 20 4.73 -4.98 4.33
N ALA A 21 5.93 -5.31 4.82
CA ALA A 21 6.26 -5.27 6.23
C ALA A 21 6.16 -3.84 6.80
N ILE A 22 6.67 -2.82 6.08
CA ILE A 22 6.54 -1.41 6.48
C ILE A 22 5.07 -1.02 6.57
N VAL A 23 4.27 -1.36 5.54
CA VAL A 23 2.83 -1.06 5.55
C VAL A 23 2.15 -1.69 6.78
N LYS A 24 2.41 -2.97 7.03
CA LYS A 24 1.77 -3.72 8.13
C LYS A 24 2.16 -3.25 9.52
N THR A 25 3.38 -2.74 9.68
CA THR A 25 3.95 -2.40 11.00
C THR A 25 3.82 -0.93 11.34
N GLN A 26 3.84 -0.03 10.34
CA GLN A 26 4.03 1.40 10.59
C GLN A 26 2.87 2.27 10.08
N THR A 27 2.27 1.97 8.91
CA THR A 27 1.41 2.96 8.23
C THR A 27 -0.06 2.56 8.15
N VAL A 28 -0.39 1.27 8.12
CA VAL A 28 -1.79 0.84 7.99
C VAL A 28 -2.57 1.19 9.26
N PRO A 29 -3.76 1.82 9.16
CA PRO A 29 -4.59 2.07 10.33
C PRO A 29 -5.16 0.75 10.86
N VAL A 30 -5.01 0.52 12.17
CA VAL A 30 -5.50 -0.68 12.85
C VAL A 30 -6.67 -0.32 13.76
N ARG A 31 -7.82 -0.95 13.53
CA ARG A 31 -8.95 -0.98 14.47
C ARG A 31 -9.22 -2.41 14.94
N THR A 32 -9.53 -3.31 14.02
CA THR A 32 -9.71 -4.75 14.28
C THR A 32 -8.55 -5.60 13.73
N GLY A 33 -7.70 -5.03 12.87
CA GLY A 33 -6.57 -5.71 12.23
C GLY A 33 -6.88 -6.39 10.90
N GLU A 34 -8.15 -6.47 10.47
CA GLU A 34 -8.55 -7.14 9.22
C GLU A 34 -7.86 -6.54 7.99
N LEU A 35 -7.85 -5.20 7.87
CA LEU A 35 -7.18 -4.50 6.77
C LEU A 35 -5.68 -4.84 6.75
N ARG A 36 -5.01 -4.81 7.91
CA ARG A 36 -3.59 -5.17 8.04
C ARG A 36 -3.33 -6.62 7.60
N GLN A 37 -4.18 -7.56 8.03
CA GLN A 37 -4.04 -8.97 7.69
C GLN A 37 -4.27 -9.23 6.20
N SER A 38 -5.16 -8.47 5.56
CA SER A 38 -5.49 -8.64 4.13
C SER A 38 -4.40 -8.13 3.18
N LEU A 39 -3.41 -7.39 3.68
CA LEU A 39 -2.29 -6.91 2.88
C LEU A 39 -1.38 -8.08 2.51
N HIS A 40 -1.02 -8.18 1.24
CA HIS A 40 -0.12 -9.20 0.73
C HIS A 40 0.61 -8.73 -0.52
N THR A 41 1.74 -9.37 -0.77
CA THR A 41 2.54 -9.25 -1.98
C THR A 41 2.14 -10.33 -2.98
N SER A 42 1.94 -9.97 -4.24
CA SER A 42 1.63 -10.91 -5.33
C SER A 42 2.39 -10.56 -6.61
N PRO A 43 2.71 -11.53 -7.48
CA PRO A 43 3.36 -11.26 -8.76
C PRO A 43 2.41 -10.50 -9.69
N PHE A 44 2.92 -9.49 -10.38
CA PHE A 44 2.13 -8.67 -11.31
C PHE A 44 2.98 -8.10 -12.44
N ALA A 45 2.59 -8.36 -13.70
CA ALA A 45 3.16 -7.76 -14.91
C ALA A 45 4.72 -7.69 -14.93
N GLY A 46 5.39 -8.81 -14.65
CA GLY A 46 6.87 -8.86 -14.63
C GLY A 46 7.53 -8.33 -13.36
N GLY A 47 6.75 -7.80 -12.41
CA GLY A 47 7.18 -7.36 -11.08
C GLY A 47 6.31 -7.91 -9.96
N TRP A 48 6.15 -7.12 -8.91
CA TRP A 48 5.41 -7.47 -7.70
C TRP A 48 4.50 -6.31 -7.29
N LEU A 49 3.29 -6.66 -6.84
CA LEU A 49 2.28 -5.74 -6.33
C LEU A 49 2.11 -5.94 -4.83
N VAL A 50 2.09 -4.85 -4.08
CA VAL A 50 1.76 -4.85 -2.64
C VAL A 50 0.42 -4.17 -2.47
N GLY A 51 -0.57 -4.90 -1.96
CA GLY A 51 -1.93 -4.38 -1.88
C GLY A 51 -2.88 -5.26 -1.09
N THR A 52 -4.17 -4.99 -1.22
CA THR A 52 -5.25 -5.75 -0.58
C THR A 52 -6.45 -5.87 -1.51
N GLY A 53 -7.14 -7.01 -1.46
CA GLY A 53 -8.41 -7.21 -2.17
C GLY A 53 -9.63 -6.62 -1.46
N LYS A 54 -9.46 -5.97 -0.30
CA LYS A 54 -10.59 -5.38 0.44
C LYS A 54 -11.10 -4.14 -0.30
N ILE A 55 -12.34 -4.20 -0.79
CA ILE A 55 -13.00 -3.10 -1.53
C ILE A 55 -12.96 -1.79 -0.73
N TYR A 56 -13.15 -1.86 0.59
CA TYR A 56 -13.16 -0.67 1.45
C TYR A 56 -11.78 -0.05 1.66
N ALA A 57 -10.68 -0.76 1.35
CA ALA A 57 -9.32 -0.26 1.55
C ALA A 57 -9.06 1.02 0.75
N ARG A 58 -9.63 1.12 -0.45
CA ARG A 58 -9.54 2.34 -1.26
C ARG A 58 -10.19 3.55 -0.57
N ALA A 59 -11.36 3.37 0.02
CA ALA A 59 -12.04 4.43 0.77
C ALA A 59 -11.27 4.84 2.04
N VAL A 60 -10.45 3.96 2.60
CA VAL A 60 -9.52 4.29 3.69
C VAL A 60 -8.30 5.05 3.15
N HIS A 61 -7.73 4.58 2.04
CA HIS A 61 -6.53 5.14 1.43
C HIS A 61 -6.76 6.54 0.87
N ASP A 62 -7.73 6.67 -0.05
CA ASP A 62 -8.05 7.89 -0.79
C ASP A 62 -9.00 8.81 -0.02
N GLY A 63 -9.64 8.29 1.03
CA GLY A 63 -10.78 8.95 1.66
C GLY A 63 -12.07 8.78 0.84
N ARG A 64 -13.15 9.43 1.28
CA ARG A 64 -14.43 9.41 0.56
C ARG A 64 -15.20 10.70 0.79
N PRO A 65 -15.77 11.32 -0.26
CA PRO A 65 -16.63 12.49 -0.08
C PRO A 65 -17.91 12.12 0.68
N ALA A 66 -18.58 13.13 1.22
CA ALA A 66 -19.91 12.95 1.80
C ALA A 66 -20.88 12.48 0.72
N MET A 67 -21.83 11.62 1.10
CA MET A 67 -22.88 11.18 0.17
C MET A 67 -24.21 11.01 0.87
N ILE A 68 -25.25 11.05 0.05
CA ILE A 68 -26.61 10.82 0.48
C ILE A 68 -27.04 9.44 -0.02
N ILE A 69 -27.37 8.57 0.91
CA ILE A 69 -27.95 7.26 0.63
C ILE A 69 -29.47 7.43 0.57
N ARG A 70 -30.08 6.95 -0.52
CA ARG A 70 -31.53 6.98 -0.76
C ARG A 70 -32.05 5.57 -1.00
N PRO A 71 -33.30 5.26 -0.62
CA PRO A 71 -33.91 4.00 -1.00
C PRO A 71 -34.08 3.97 -2.53
N LYS A 72 -33.75 2.83 -3.14
CA LYS A 72 -33.87 2.66 -4.59
C LYS A 72 -35.33 2.42 -5.00
N ASP A 73 -35.96 1.40 -4.41
CA ASP A 73 -37.31 0.95 -4.80
C ASP A 73 -38.35 1.10 -3.67
N ARG A 74 -37.94 1.58 -2.49
CA ARG A 74 -38.79 1.72 -1.30
C ARG A 74 -39.01 3.19 -0.94
N LYS A 75 -40.04 3.47 -0.12
CA LYS A 75 -40.37 4.84 0.32
C LYS A 75 -39.40 5.40 1.37
N ALA A 76 -38.75 4.52 2.14
CA ALA A 76 -37.84 4.91 3.23
C ALA A 76 -36.76 3.84 3.49
N LEU A 77 -35.67 4.27 4.11
CA LEU A 77 -34.62 3.43 4.69
C LEU A 77 -34.97 3.14 6.15
N TYR A 78 -34.69 1.92 6.60
CA TYR A 78 -34.86 1.48 7.98
C TYR A 78 -33.75 0.49 8.35
N TRP A 79 -33.31 0.52 9.60
CA TRP A 79 -32.35 -0.42 10.18
C TRP A 79 -32.67 -0.62 11.67
N PRO A 80 -32.29 -1.77 12.28
CA PRO A 80 -32.46 -1.97 13.72
C PRO A 80 -31.80 -0.84 14.52
N GLY A 81 -32.57 -0.20 15.40
CA GLY A 81 -32.14 0.98 16.17
C GLY A 81 -32.41 2.34 15.50
N ALA A 82 -32.94 2.37 14.27
CA ALA A 82 -33.45 3.62 13.69
C ALA A 82 -34.70 4.07 14.45
N ARG A 83 -34.74 5.32 14.95
CA ARG A 83 -35.89 5.89 15.67
C ARG A 83 -37.21 5.83 14.88
N ARG A 84 -37.12 5.98 13.56
CA ARG A 84 -38.22 5.86 12.59
C ARG A 84 -37.63 5.69 11.18
N PRO A 85 -38.40 5.18 10.19
CA PRO A 85 -37.95 5.17 8.80
C PRO A 85 -37.59 6.58 8.30
N VAL A 86 -36.52 6.68 7.52
CA VAL A 86 -36.02 7.96 7.00
C VAL A 86 -35.95 7.98 5.48
N ARG A 87 -36.21 9.14 4.86
CA ARG A 87 -36.15 9.29 3.39
C ARG A 87 -34.73 9.24 2.83
N LYS A 88 -33.73 9.61 3.63
CA LYS A 88 -32.31 9.64 3.24
C LYS A 88 -31.40 9.52 4.47
N VAL A 89 -30.20 9.00 4.26
CA VAL A 89 -29.11 9.02 5.25
C VAL A 89 -27.94 9.79 4.67
N VAL A 90 -27.37 10.70 5.45
CA VAL A 90 -26.15 11.43 5.08
C VAL A 90 -24.96 10.68 5.66
N SER A 91 -24.13 10.09 4.80
CA SER A 91 -22.83 9.56 5.19
C SER A 91 -21.81 10.69 5.12
N PRO A 92 -21.17 11.07 6.24
CA PRO A 92 -20.22 12.17 6.26
C PRO A 92 -18.97 11.87 5.44
N ALA A 93 -18.26 12.94 5.05
CA ALA A 93 -16.97 12.83 4.39
C ALA A 93 -15.94 12.16 5.33
N ARG A 94 -15.08 11.33 4.75
CA ARG A 94 -13.97 10.67 5.46
C ARG A 94 -12.64 11.15 4.88
N LYS A 95 -11.75 11.61 5.77
CA LYS A 95 -10.40 12.01 5.40
C LYS A 95 -9.57 10.80 4.94
N ALA A 96 -8.73 11.03 3.94
CA ALA A 96 -7.78 10.06 3.42
C ALA A 96 -6.75 9.65 4.47
N ARG A 97 -6.37 8.37 4.45
CA ARG A 97 -5.22 7.82 5.19
C ARG A 97 -4.36 7.04 4.21
N PRO A 98 -3.46 7.71 3.47
CA PRO A 98 -2.77 7.13 2.31
C PRO A 98 -1.63 6.17 2.73
N PHE A 99 -1.96 5.07 3.39
CA PHE A 99 -1.01 4.19 4.09
C PHE A 99 0.02 3.49 3.17
N LEU A 100 -0.37 3.07 1.96
CA LEU A 100 0.56 2.51 0.96
C LEU A 100 1.57 3.56 0.47
N ARG A 101 1.11 4.80 0.24
CA ARG A 101 1.98 5.91 -0.18
C ARG A 101 2.95 6.27 0.92
N GLN A 102 2.47 6.41 2.16
CA GLN A 102 3.34 6.66 3.31
C GLN A 102 4.39 5.55 3.49
N ALA A 103 4.03 4.28 3.26
CA ALA A 103 4.98 3.18 3.35
C ALA A 103 6.03 3.23 2.24
N LEU A 104 5.62 3.60 1.02
CA LEU A 104 6.53 3.82 -0.08
C LEU A 104 7.49 4.97 0.23
N ASP A 105 6.98 6.09 0.72
CA ASP A 105 7.78 7.25 1.10
C ASP A 105 8.81 6.89 2.19
N LEU A 106 8.40 6.10 3.20
CA LEU A 106 9.30 5.59 4.23
C LEU A 106 10.37 4.64 3.68
N PHE A 107 9.99 3.73 2.78
CA PHE A 107 10.92 2.82 2.12
C PHE A 107 11.96 3.59 1.30
N LEU A 108 11.51 4.56 0.49
CA LEU A 108 12.39 5.36 -0.36
C LEU A 108 13.28 6.30 0.46
N SER A 109 12.78 6.88 1.54
CA SER A 109 13.56 7.77 2.41
C SER A 109 14.70 7.03 3.14
N HIS A 110 14.60 5.70 3.26
CA HIS A 110 15.61 4.85 3.90
C HIS A 110 16.12 3.78 2.93
N ALA A 111 16.07 4.05 1.62
CA ALA A 111 16.33 3.03 0.61
C ALA A 111 17.68 2.35 0.79
N ASP A 112 18.73 3.10 1.16
CA ASP A 112 20.06 2.54 1.38
C ASP A 112 20.05 1.48 2.50
N ALA A 113 19.45 1.82 3.64
CA ALA A 113 19.33 0.91 4.78
C ALA A 113 18.40 -0.27 4.48
N GLU A 114 17.31 -0.04 3.76
CA GLU A 114 16.37 -1.09 3.40
C GLU A 114 16.97 -2.08 2.40
N ILE A 115 17.74 -1.60 1.41
CA ILE A 115 18.43 -2.44 0.43
C ILE A 115 19.50 -3.29 1.10
N ARG A 116 20.27 -2.73 2.03
CA ARG A 116 21.24 -3.50 2.85
C ARG A 116 20.55 -4.64 3.62
N ARG A 117 19.32 -4.43 4.10
CA ARG A 117 18.52 -5.47 4.78
C ARG A 117 18.02 -6.58 3.84
N LEU A 118 17.99 -6.36 2.52
CA LEU A 118 17.53 -7.38 1.56
C LEU A 118 18.53 -8.54 1.38
N ARG A 119 19.67 -8.54 2.09
CA ARG A 119 20.73 -9.57 2.02
C ARG A 119 21.12 -9.88 0.57
N VAL A 120 21.45 -8.82 -0.15
CA VAL A 120 21.84 -8.85 -1.56
C VAL A 120 23.37 -8.81 -1.63
N ASP A 121 23.97 -9.51 -2.58
CA ASP A 121 25.40 -9.38 -2.88
C ASP A 121 25.73 -7.91 -3.23
N ARG A 122 26.96 -7.46 -2.93
CA ARG A 122 27.41 -6.07 -3.10
C ARG A 122 27.24 -5.60 -4.55
N ASP A 123 27.58 -6.45 -5.52
CA ASP A 123 27.44 -6.14 -6.95
C ASP A 123 25.99 -5.91 -7.37
N LEU A 124 25.09 -6.69 -6.78
CA LEU A 124 23.69 -6.72 -7.11
C LEU A 124 22.91 -5.60 -6.40
N ALA A 125 23.36 -5.19 -5.22
CA ALA A 125 22.92 -3.96 -4.57
C ALA A 125 23.24 -2.74 -5.47
N GLY A 126 24.45 -2.67 -6.04
CA GLY A 126 24.84 -1.60 -6.97
C GLY A 126 23.93 -1.48 -8.18
N VAL A 127 23.54 -2.61 -8.79
CA VAL A 127 22.59 -2.59 -9.92
C VAL A 127 21.21 -2.13 -9.50
N LEU A 128 20.69 -2.59 -8.36
CA LEU A 128 19.40 -2.13 -7.85
C LEU A 128 19.40 -0.62 -7.58
N PHE A 129 20.47 -0.09 -6.98
CA PHE A 129 20.65 1.35 -6.78
C PHE A 129 20.61 2.10 -8.11
N GLY A 130 21.31 1.59 -9.14
CA GLY A 130 21.31 2.15 -10.48
C GLY A 130 19.89 2.20 -11.09
N GLU A 131 19.13 1.13 -10.99
CA GLU A 131 17.76 1.04 -11.49
C GLU A 131 16.80 1.97 -10.75
N LEU A 132 16.89 2.05 -9.41
CA LEU A 132 16.06 2.96 -8.62
C LEU A 132 16.38 4.43 -8.93
N LYS A 133 17.67 4.76 -9.12
CA LYS A 133 18.10 6.09 -9.55
C LYS A 133 17.57 6.44 -10.95
N ARG A 134 17.62 5.49 -11.90
CA ARG A 134 17.02 5.63 -13.25
C ARG A 134 15.51 5.83 -13.18
N ALA A 135 14.83 5.15 -12.26
CA ALA A 135 13.40 5.33 -12.00
C ALA A 135 13.06 6.66 -11.31
N GLY A 136 14.05 7.52 -11.04
CA GLY A 136 13.85 8.87 -10.51
C GLY A 136 13.73 8.94 -8.97
N VAL A 137 14.12 7.88 -8.25
CA VAL A 137 14.19 7.91 -6.78
C VAL A 137 15.31 8.86 -6.35
N LYS A 138 14.95 9.94 -5.67
CA LYS A 138 15.90 10.93 -5.11
C LYS A 138 16.35 10.49 -3.71
N ASN A 139 17.56 10.91 -3.31
CA ASN A 139 18.22 10.62 -2.01
C ASN A 139 18.82 9.21 -1.81
N LEU A 140 19.24 8.52 -2.87
CA LEU A 140 20.04 7.27 -2.75
C LEU A 140 21.53 7.61 -2.58
N ARG A 141 22.18 7.17 -1.50
CA ARG A 141 23.64 7.28 -1.32
C ARG A 141 24.27 5.90 -1.38
N VAL A 142 25.06 5.66 -2.41
CA VAL A 142 26.04 4.56 -2.41
C VAL A 142 27.30 5.15 -1.79
N GLU A 143 27.56 4.84 -0.52
CA GLU A 143 28.90 5.02 0.04
C GLU A 143 29.74 3.79 -0.33
N ASP A 144 30.98 4.05 -0.76
CA ASP A 144 31.96 3.10 -1.32
C ASP A 144 32.29 1.90 -0.41
#